data_AF-A0AAU7BTL9-F1
#
_entry.id   AF-A0AAU7BTL9-F1
#
_cell.length_a   1.000
_cell.length_b   1.000
_cell.length_c   1.000
_cell.angle_alpha   90.00
_cell.angle_beta   90.00
_cell.angle_gamma   90.00
#
_symmetry.space_group_name_H-M   'P 1'
#
loop_
_entity.id
_entity.type
_entity.pdbx_description
1 polymer ?
#
loop_
_entity_poly.entity_id
_entity_poly.type
_entity_poly.pdbx_seq_one_letter_code
_entity_poly.pdbx_strand_id
1 'polypeptide(L)'
;MKNEIPESGVYHYPGLPKNQSQIEIDKIKNKLKQDPRITLMVYVKEPTQLFNSKTFVFSLLINLVTVIFSIFIISRMTIKNRKNIFSVTLFLGLLTVIMSDISLMNWFMFPASYTLVNAFDKIVSFGLLGLLFTFYTFKNRNHA
;
A
#
# COMPACT_ATOMS: atom_id res chain seq x y z
N MET A 1 -22.39 16.01 -1.91
CA MET A 1 -21.67 14.72 -1.80
C MET A 1 -22.30 13.57 -2.58
N LYS A 2 -23.49 13.03 -2.25
CA LYS A 2 -24.05 11.84 -2.94
C LYS A 2 -24.23 12.02 -4.46
N ASN A 3 -24.50 13.25 -4.91
CA ASN A 3 -24.62 13.59 -6.34
C ASN A 3 -23.29 14.01 -7.00
N GLU A 4 -22.21 14.12 -6.23
CA GLU A 4 -20.89 14.58 -6.70
C GLU A 4 -19.88 13.42 -6.83
N ILE A 5 -20.12 12.30 -6.15
CA ILE A 5 -19.26 11.11 -6.16
C ILE A 5 -20.09 9.90 -6.63
N PRO A 6 -20.07 9.58 -7.94
CA PRO A 6 -20.99 8.60 -8.53
C PRO A 6 -20.63 7.14 -8.26
N GLU A 7 -19.37 6.86 -7.93
CA GLU A 7 -18.78 5.51 -7.86
C GLU A 7 -17.98 5.30 -6.58
N SER A 8 -17.93 4.06 -6.08
CA SER A 8 -17.05 3.70 -4.97
C SER A 8 -15.59 3.89 -5.37
N GLY A 9 -14.76 4.44 -4.49
CA GLY A 9 -13.38 4.75 -4.85
C GLY A 9 -12.62 5.52 -3.78
N VAL A 10 -11.39 5.89 -4.13
CA VAL A 10 -10.53 6.75 -3.32
C VAL A 10 -10.53 8.15 -3.93
N TYR A 11 -10.85 9.14 -3.11
CA TYR A 11 -11.04 10.52 -3.52
C TYR A 11 -10.21 11.50 -2.69
N HIS A 12 -9.90 12.63 -3.30
CA HIS A 12 -9.44 13.83 -2.61
C HIS A 12 -10.58 14.84 -2.59
N TYR A 13 -10.63 15.67 -1.54
CA TYR A 13 -11.52 16.82 -1.49
C TYR A 13 -10.73 18.10 -1.20
N PRO A 14 -10.94 19.19 -1.97
CA PRO A 14 -11.65 19.22 -3.25
C PRO A 14 -10.99 18.29 -4.30
N GLY A 15 -11.83 17.67 -5.14
CA GLY A 15 -11.37 16.74 -6.18
C GLY A 15 -10.62 17.46 -7.29
N LEU A 16 -9.89 16.70 -8.11
CA LEU A 16 -9.25 17.24 -9.31
C LEU A 16 -10.30 17.70 -10.33
N PRO A 17 -10.06 18.81 -11.04
CA PRO A 17 -11.02 19.31 -12.00
C PRO A 17 -11.08 18.35 -13.21
N LYS A 18 -12.26 18.20 -13.81
CA LYS A 18 -12.42 17.39 -15.03
C LYS A 18 -11.70 18.03 -16.21
N ASN A 19 -11.66 19.37 -16.23
CA ASN A 19 -10.93 20.14 -17.23
C ASN A 19 -9.77 20.88 -16.56
N GLN A 20 -8.57 20.76 -17.12
CA GLN A 20 -7.38 21.45 -16.62
C GLN A 20 -7.35 22.94 -17.00
N SER A 21 -8.51 23.57 -17.18
CA SER A 21 -8.60 25.00 -17.45
C SER A 21 -8.08 25.80 -16.25
N GLN A 22 -7.41 26.92 -16.54
CA GLN A 22 -6.85 27.79 -15.51
C GLN A 22 -7.91 28.25 -14.49
N ILE A 23 -9.14 28.51 -14.96
CA ILE A 23 -10.26 28.94 -14.12
C ILE A 23 -10.66 27.84 -13.11
N GLU A 24 -10.73 26.58 -13.53
CA GLU A 24 -11.07 25.47 -12.62
C GLU A 24 -9.96 25.19 -11.61
N ILE A 25 -8.69 25.30 -12.05
CA ILE A 25 -7.53 25.18 -11.18
C ILE A 25 -7.51 26.29 -10.12
N ASP A 26 -7.75 27.54 -10.51
CA ASP A 26 -7.75 28.68 -9.58
C ASP A 26 -8.92 28.63 -8.60
N LYS A 27 -10.09 28.12 -9.03
CA LYS A 27 -11.21 27.82 -8.12
C LYS A 27 -10.81 26.80 -7.05
N ILE A 28 -10.15 25.71 -7.43
CA ILE A 28 -9.68 24.69 -6.49
C ILE A 28 -8.63 25.27 -5.54
N LYS A 29 -7.66 26.04 -6.06
CA LYS A 29 -6.64 26.71 -5.24
C LYS A 29 -7.26 27.65 -4.21
N ASN A 30 -8.23 28.47 -4.62
CA ASN A 30 -8.91 29.39 -3.71
C ASN A 30 -9.69 28.63 -2.65
N LYS A 31 -10.37 27.54 -3.02
CA LYS A 31 -11.05 26.66 -2.06
C LYS A 31 -10.09 26.03 -1.07
N LEU A 32 -8.93 25.55 -1.51
CA LEU A 32 -7.88 25.00 -0.64
C LEU A 32 -7.27 26.03 0.33
N LYS A 33 -7.39 27.34 0.07
CA LYS A 33 -6.95 28.39 1.00
C LYS A 33 -7.98 28.66 2.11
N GLN A 34 -9.24 28.31 1.89
CA GLN A 34 -10.36 28.67 2.77
C GLN A 34 -10.90 27.45 3.52
N ASP A 35 -10.86 26.28 2.90
CA ASP A 35 -11.44 25.04 3.39
C ASP A 35 -10.37 23.99 3.70
N PRO A 36 -10.64 23.06 4.64
CA PRO A 36 -9.76 21.92 4.88
C PRO A 36 -9.69 21.00 3.66
N ARG A 37 -8.48 20.45 3.43
CA ARG A 37 -8.25 19.43 2.41
C ARG A 37 -8.41 18.04 3.01
N ILE A 38 -9.26 17.22 2.40
CA ILE A 38 -9.32 15.78 2.69
C ILE A 38 -8.44 15.08 1.67
N THR A 39 -7.25 14.68 2.10
CA THR A 39 -6.25 14.05 1.21
C THR A 39 -6.54 12.57 0.97
N LEU A 40 -7.47 11.95 1.68
CA LEU A 40 -7.82 10.55 1.45
C LEU A 40 -9.24 10.29 1.95
N MET A 41 -10.14 9.98 1.04
CA MET A 41 -11.51 9.58 1.36
C MET A 41 -11.83 8.29 0.61
N VAL A 42 -12.10 7.22 1.35
CA VAL A 42 -12.70 6.02 0.76
C VAL A 42 -14.20 6.19 0.76
N TYR A 43 -14.80 6.25 -0.43
CA TYR A 43 -16.24 6.31 -0.59
C TYR A 43 -16.76 4.95 -1.04
N VAL A 44 -17.78 4.44 -0.34
CA VAL A 44 -18.50 3.23 -0.70
C VAL A 44 -19.95 3.63 -0.96
N LYS A 45 -20.42 3.41 -2.20
CA LYS A 45 -21.76 3.79 -2.63
C LYS A 45 -22.85 2.95 -1.96
N GLU A 46 -22.55 1.66 -1.79
CA GLU A 46 -23.48 0.69 -1.23
C GLU A 46 -23.60 0.82 0.29
N PRO A 47 -24.72 0.42 0.90
CA PRO A 47 -24.87 0.41 2.35
C PRO A 47 -23.80 -0.43 3.03
N THR A 48 -23.12 0.14 4.02
CA THR A 48 -22.08 -0.54 4.80
C THR A 48 -22.52 -0.75 6.24
N GLN A 49 -21.92 -1.75 6.90
CA GLN A 49 -22.08 -1.97 8.34
C GLN A 49 -20.91 -1.32 9.09
N LEU A 50 -21.16 -0.84 10.31
CA LEU A 50 -20.10 -0.33 11.19
C LEU A 50 -19.10 -1.42 11.56
N PHE A 51 -19.59 -2.65 11.77
CA PHE A 51 -18.77 -3.81 12.04
C PHE A 51 -19.27 -5.00 11.22
N ASN A 52 -18.33 -5.72 10.61
CA ASN A 52 -18.60 -6.92 9.84
C ASN A 52 -17.71 -8.06 10.37
N SER A 53 -18.33 -9.13 10.87
CA SER A 53 -17.60 -10.29 11.42
C SER A 53 -16.72 -10.97 10.37
N LYS A 54 -17.09 -10.93 9.08
CA LYS A 54 -16.25 -11.45 7.99
C LYS A 54 -14.96 -10.67 7.84
N THR A 55 -15.03 -9.33 7.94
CA THR A 55 -13.85 -8.45 7.96
C THR A 55 -12.94 -8.83 9.12
N PHE A 56 -13.49 -9.04 10.32
CA PHE A 56 -12.69 -9.46 11.48
C PHE A 56 -12.00 -10.81 11.26
N VAL A 57 -12.73 -11.84 10.80
CA VAL A 57 -12.16 -13.17 10.54
C VAL A 57 -11.09 -13.11 9.44
N PHE A 58 -11.31 -12.32 8.39
CA PHE A 58 -10.31 -12.13 7.34
C PHE A 58 -9.05 -11.44 7.88
N SER A 59 -9.20 -10.44 8.75
CA SER A 59 -8.06 -9.81 9.45
C SER A 59 -7.29 -10.79 10.31
N LEU A 60 -7.98 -11.72 10.98
CA LEU A 60 -7.31 -12.77 11.75
C LEU A 60 -6.46 -13.66 10.83
N LEU A 61 -6.97 -14.02 9.65
CA LEU A 61 -6.21 -14.78 8.65
C LEU A 61 -5.00 -14.01 8.13
N ILE A 62 -5.15 -12.71 7.83
CA ILE A 62 -4.04 -11.82 7.45
C ILE A 62 -2.94 -11.84 8.53
N ASN A 63 -3.32 -11.76 9.80
CA ASN A 63 -2.38 -11.77 10.92
C ASN A 63 -1.66 -13.12 11.04
N LEU A 64 -2.36 -14.25 10.85
CA LEU A 64 -1.72 -15.57 10.86
C LEU A 64 -0.71 -15.73 9.71
N VAL A 65 -1.08 -15.28 8.50
CA VAL A 65 -0.15 -15.27 7.36
C VAL A 65 1.07 -14.40 7.64
N THR A 66 0.86 -13.23 8.26
CA THR A 66 1.94 -12.32 8.68
C THR A 66 2.94 -13.02 9.62
N VAL A 67 2.45 -13.76 10.60
CA VAL A 67 3.30 -14.53 11.52
C VAL A 67 4.10 -15.61 10.79
N ILE A 68 3.46 -16.37 9.89
CA ILE A 68 4.13 -17.42 9.10
C ILE A 68 5.25 -16.82 8.25
N PHE A 69 5.00 -15.71 7.56
CA PHE A 69 6.01 -15.02 6.76
C PHE A 69 7.14 -14.47 7.63
N SER A 70 6.83 -13.97 8.82
CA SER A 70 7.84 -13.46 9.77
C SER A 70 8.77 -14.59 10.24
N ILE A 71 8.21 -15.75 10.59
CA ILE A 71 8.99 -16.94 10.95
C ILE A 71 9.88 -17.37 9.79
N PHE A 72 9.33 -17.43 8.57
CA PHE A 72 10.10 -17.75 7.37
C PHE A 72 11.28 -16.79 7.17
N ILE A 73 11.05 -15.48 7.26
CA ILE A 73 12.09 -14.46 7.14
C ILE A 73 13.19 -14.70 8.18
N ILE A 74 12.82 -14.81 9.47
CA ILE A 74 13.77 -15.02 10.57
C ILE A 74 14.62 -16.29 10.34
N SER A 75 13.99 -17.39 9.96
CA SER A 75 14.68 -18.67 9.69
C SER A 75 15.72 -18.58 8.57
N ARG A 76 15.58 -17.60 7.67
CA ARG A 76 16.46 -17.41 6.52
C ARG A 76 17.53 -16.36 6.76
N MET A 77 17.44 -15.51 7.79
CA MET A 77 18.38 -14.41 8.01
C MET A 77 19.83 -14.85 8.27
N THR A 78 20.06 -16.07 8.76
CA THR A 78 21.41 -16.59 9.05
C THR A 78 22.20 -16.98 7.80
N ILE A 79 21.53 -17.19 6.66
CA ILE A 79 22.14 -17.68 5.42
C ILE A 79 22.67 -16.51 4.59
N LYS A 80 24.00 -16.37 4.50
CA LYS A 80 24.66 -15.28 3.76
C LYS A 80 25.02 -15.68 2.33
N ASN A 81 24.04 -15.72 1.43
CA ASN A 81 24.26 -15.86 -0.01
C ASN A 81 23.36 -14.89 -0.83
N ARG A 82 23.74 -14.61 -2.09
CA ARG A 82 23.06 -13.63 -2.96
C ARG A 82 21.56 -13.92 -3.09
N LYS A 83 21.21 -15.18 -3.39
CA LYS A 83 19.82 -15.61 -3.57
C LYS A 83 19.02 -15.39 -2.29
N ASN A 84 19.57 -15.74 -1.14
CA ASN A 84 18.90 -15.64 0.14
C ASN A 84 18.68 -14.19 0.58
N ILE A 85 19.67 -13.30 0.40
CA ILE A 85 19.50 -11.86 0.68
C ILE A 85 18.36 -11.30 -0.15
N PHE A 86 18.38 -11.52 -1.47
CA PHE A 86 17.33 -11.04 -2.37
C PHE A 86 15.95 -11.62 -2.03
N SER A 87 15.87 -12.93 -1.75
CA SER A 87 14.62 -13.55 -1.32
C SER A 87 14.10 -12.94 -0.02
N VAL A 88 14.93 -12.82 1.03
CA VAL A 88 14.51 -12.25 2.32
C VAL A 88 13.97 -10.83 2.15
N THR A 89 14.63 -9.98 1.39
CA THR A 89 14.14 -8.62 1.12
C THR A 89 12.83 -8.62 0.33
N LEU A 90 12.67 -9.50 -0.66
CA LEU A 90 11.42 -9.62 -1.40
C LEU A 90 10.26 -10.08 -0.51
N PHE A 91 10.51 -11.05 0.38
CA PHE A 91 9.54 -11.51 1.38
C PHE A 91 9.19 -10.44 2.41
N LEU A 92 10.14 -9.55 2.78
CA LEU A 92 9.84 -8.37 3.58
C LEU A 92 8.92 -7.38 2.85
N GLY A 93 9.11 -7.20 1.55
CA GLY A 93 8.19 -6.42 0.72
C GLY A 93 6.78 -7.00 0.72
N LEU A 94 6.65 -8.32 0.48
CA LEU A 94 5.37 -9.02 0.55
C LEU A 94 4.71 -8.92 1.93
N LEU A 95 5.50 -9.11 3.00
CA LEU A 95 5.01 -8.96 4.37
C LEU A 95 4.45 -7.55 4.61
N THR A 96 5.15 -6.53 4.11
CA THR A 96 4.69 -5.14 4.21
C THR A 96 3.36 -4.94 3.49
N VAL A 97 3.18 -5.50 2.29
CA VAL A 97 1.90 -5.45 1.54
C VAL A 97 0.76 -6.09 2.33
N ILE A 98 1.00 -7.27 2.90
CA ILE A 98 0.00 -8.02 3.67
C ILE A 98 -0.42 -7.22 4.91
N MET A 99 0.56 -6.73 5.67
CA MET A 99 0.31 -6.00 6.92
C MET A 99 -0.31 -4.63 6.70
N SER A 100 0.01 -3.94 5.60
CA SER A 100 -0.49 -2.60 5.30
C SER A 100 -1.65 -2.61 4.31
N ASP A 101 -1.39 -2.80 3.02
CA ASP A 101 -2.38 -2.59 1.95
C ASP A 101 -3.54 -3.58 2.03
N ILE A 102 -3.28 -4.87 2.28
CA ILE A 102 -4.35 -5.87 2.37
C ILE A 102 -5.18 -5.65 3.66
N SER A 103 -4.53 -5.32 4.77
CA SER A 103 -5.23 -4.91 6.00
C SER A 103 -6.09 -3.67 5.78
N LEU A 104 -5.57 -2.66 5.08
CA LEU A 104 -6.30 -1.43 4.77
C LEU A 104 -7.49 -1.72 3.85
N MET A 105 -7.29 -2.54 2.82
CA MET A 105 -8.35 -3.00 1.92
C MET A 105 -9.48 -3.66 2.70
N ASN A 106 -9.15 -4.52 3.66
CA ASN A 106 -10.15 -5.22 4.45
C ASN A 106 -10.91 -4.29 5.42
N TRP A 107 -10.18 -3.46 6.18
CA TRP A 107 -10.78 -2.61 7.22
C TRP A 107 -11.45 -1.35 6.69
N PHE A 108 -10.88 -0.73 5.66
CA PHE A 108 -11.30 0.56 5.14
C PHE A 108 -11.89 0.47 3.74
N MET A 109 -12.11 -0.74 3.22
CA MET A 109 -12.77 -0.98 1.94
C MET A 109 -12.05 -0.30 0.76
N PHE A 110 -10.71 -0.18 0.83
CA PHE A 110 -9.95 0.34 -0.30
C PHE A 110 -10.22 -0.51 -1.56
N PRO A 111 -10.38 0.10 -2.74
CA PRO A 111 -10.54 -0.64 -3.98
C PRO A 111 -9.33 -1.54 -4.26
N ALA A 112 -9.57 -2.75 -4.79
CA ALA A 112 -8.51 -3.68 -5.14
C ALA A 112 -7.48 -3.07 -6.10
N SER A 113 -7.92 -2.23 -7.06
CA SER A 113 -7.02 -1.52 -7.97
C SER A 113 -6.05 -0.59 -7.23
N TYR A 114 -6.52 0.16 -6.24
CA TYR A 114 -5.69 1.02 -5.39
C TYR A 114 -4.69 0.19 -4.58
N THR A 115 -5.17 -0.89 -3.95
CA THR A 115 -4.33 -1.82 -3.17
C THR A 115 -3.23 -2.44 -4.04
N LEU A 116 -3.55 -2.88 -5.27
CA LEU A 116 -2.60 -3.51 -6.18
C LEU A 116 -1.47 -2.57 -6.61
N VAL A 117 -1.78 -1.30 -6.91
CA VAL A 117 -0.75 -0.31 -7.27
C VAL A 117 0.19 -0.09 -6.08
N ASN A 118 -0.34 0.13 -4.88
CA ASN A 118 0.47 0.32 -3.69
C ASN A 118 1.27 -0.93 -3.30
N ALA A 119 0.73 -2.12 -3.57
CA ALA A 119 1.43 -3.38 -3.37
C ALA A 119 2.62 -3.53 -4.32
N PHE A 120 2.41 -3.18 -5.60
CA PHE A 120 3.44 -3.21 -6.62
C PHE A 120 4.62 -2.29 -6.26
N ASP A 121 4.34 -1.06 -5.83
CA ASP A 121 5.38 -0.11 -5.41
C ASP A 121 6.28 -0.68 -4.30
N LYS A 122 5.69 -1.36 -3.31
CA LYS A 122 6.44 -2.00 -2.22
C LYS A 122 7.26 -3.19 -2.72
N ILE A 123 6.68 -4.05 -3.55
CA ILE A 123 7.40 -5.21 -4.11
C ILE A 123 8.61 -4.74 -4.93
N VAL A 124 8.44 -3.72 -5.77
CA VAL A 124 9.53 -3.13 -6.56
C VAL A 124 10.58 -2.51 -5.64
N SER A 125 10.18 -1.70 -4.66
CA SER A 125 11.10 -1.03 -3.73
C SER A 125 11.96 -2.03 -2.97
N PHE A 126 11.35 -3.08 -2.41
CA PHE A 126 12.06 -4.13 -1.67
C PHE A 126 12.85 -5.07 -2.58
N GLY A 127 12.41 -5.30 -3.81
CA GLY A 127 13.19 -6.01 -4.82
C GLY A 127 14.48 -5.26 -5.17
N LEU A 128 14.41 -3.95 -5.41
CA LEU A 128 15.57 -3.09 -5.65
C LEU A 128 16.51 -3.05 -4.43
N LEU A 129 15.95 -2.98 -3.22
CA LEU A 129 16.74 -3.08 -1.98
C LEU A 129 17.50 -4.40 -1.89
N GLY A 130 16.87 -5.51 -2.26
CA GLY A 130 17.49 -6.83 -2.32
C GLY A 130 18.66 -6.91 -3.29
N LEU A 131 18.50 -6.33 -4.47
CA LEU A 131 19.57 -6.21 -5.45
C LEU A 131 20.72 -5.38 -4.88
N LEU A 132 20.43 -4.21 -4.32
CA LEU A 132 21.43 -3.32 -3.73
C LEU A 132 22.24 -4.01 -2.61
N PHE A 133 21.55 -4.67 -1.67
CA PHE A 133 22.21 -5.41 -0.58
C PHE A 133 23.06 -6.57 -1.11
N THR A 134 22.58 -7.26 -2.14
CA THR A 134 23.33 -8.32 -2.80
C THR A 134 24.60 -7.77 -3.45
N PHE A 135 24.51 -6.66 -4.18
CA PHE A 135 25.68 -6.01 -4.78
C PHE A 135 26.67 -5.54 -3.71
N TYR A 136 26.20 -4.80 -2.69
CA TYR A 136 27.06 -4.26 -1.64
C TYR A 136 27.80 -5.35 -0.84
N THR A 137 27.07 -6.39 -0.39
CA THR A 137 27.63 -7.46 0.45
C THR A 137 28.69 -8.28 -0.28
N PHE A 138 28.52 -8.51 -1.58
CA PHE A 138 29.41 -9.38 -2.35
C PHE A 138 30.43 -8.62 -3.22
N LYS A 139 30.27 -7.31 -3.44
CA LYS A 139 31.29 -6.48 -4.11
C LYS A 139 32.57 -6.37 -3.27
N ASN A 140 32.43 -6.25 -1.95
CA ASN A 140 33.58 -6.12 -1.03
C ASN A 140 34.34 -7.43 -0.77
N ARG A 141 33.83 -8.57 -1.22
CA ARG A 141 34.49 -9.88 -1.06
C ARG A 141 35.44 -10.24 -2.20
N ASN A 142 35.43 -9.50 -3.30
CA ASN A 142 36.32 -9.75 -4.45
C ASN A 142 37.65 -8.98 -4.35
N HIS A 143 37.89 -8.25 -3.25
CA HIS A 143 39.09 -7.44 -3.02
C HIS A 143 39.82 -7.80 -1.69
N ALA A 144 39.46 -8.92 -1.07
CA ALA A 144 40.12 -9.50 0.10
C ALA A 144 40.56 -10.92 -0.24
#